data_AF-R7UQN3-F1
#
_entry.id   AF-R7UQN3-F1
#
_cell.length_a   1.000
_cell.length_b   1.000
_cell.length_c   1.000
_cell.angle_alpha   90.00
_cell.angle_beta   90.00
_cell.angle_gamma   90.00
#
_symmetry.space_group_name_H-M   'P 1'
#
loop_
_entity.id
_entity.type
_entity.pdbx_description
1 polymer ?
#
loop_
_entity_poly.entity_id
_entity_poly.type
_entity_poly.pdbx_seq_one_letter_code
_entity_poly.pdbx_strand_id
1 'polypeptide(L)'
;SLPLAMNYARIPRILDRDSEETEDSEESENIGSVAAKYLRKFATKDADKTYGIYDKNGQFYIGDTRIGVIDENIIVGEKEYKGTPGLWELVVMKAPKDGDYTQDDYNNYAEILIYQRIEKGKE
;
A
#
# COMPACT_ATOMS: atom_id res chain seq x y z
N SER A 1 -21.21 -3.53 22.03
CA SER A 1 -20.59 -2.24 21.66
C SER A 1 -19.71 -2.50 20.46
N LEU A 2 -20.06 -1.98 19.29
CA LEU A 2 -19.29 -2.11 18.05
C LEU A 2 -18.42 -0.86 17.88
N PRO A 3 -17.17 -0.96 17.38
CA PRO A 3 -16.26 0.17 17.32
C PRO A 3 -16.62 1.15 16.19
N LEU A 4 -16.30 2.41 16.48
CA LEU A 4 -16.61 3.65 15.77
C LEU A 4 -15.86 3.74 14.42
N ALA A 5 -16.25 2.96 13.41
CA ALA A 5 -15.75 3.13 12.05
C ALA A 5 -16.70 2.49 11.03
N MET A 6 -17.86 3.10 10.82
CA MET A 6 -18.73 2.86 9.65
C MET A 6 -19.77 3.97 9.64
N ASN A 7 -19.37 5.15 9.18
CA ASN A 7 -20.32 6.23 8.91
C ASN A 7 -19.87 7.00 7.66
N TYR A 8 -19.82 6.31 6.52
CA TYR A 8 -19.82 6.98 5.22
C TYR A 8 -21.24 7.50 4.95
N ALA A 9 -21.59 8.62 5.58
CA ALA A 9 -22.88 9.28 5.44
C ALA A 9 -22.71 10.76 5.05
N ARG A 10 -22.67 11.01 3.73
CA ARG A 10 -23.40 12.05 2.97
C ARG A 10 -23.64 13.43 3.63
N ILE A 11 -22.93 14.48 3.19
CA ILE A 11 -23.32 15.92 3.28
C ILE A 11 -22.82 16.69 2.02
N PRO A 12 -23.53 17.72 1.50
CA PRO A 12 -23.69 17.97 0.06
C PRO A 12 -22.76 19.01 -0.56
N ARG A 13 -22.74 18.98 -1.89
CA ARG A 13 -22.15 19.97 -2.81
C ARG A 13 -22.74 21.36 -2.55
N ILE A 14 -21.92 22.29 -2.04
CA ILE A 14 -22.18 23.73 -2.15
C ILE A 14 -21.19 24.25 -3.18
N LEU A 15 -21.72 24.63 -4.34
CA LEU A 15 -21.04 25.48 -5.32
C LEU A 15 -21.05 26.90 -4.75
N ASP A 16 -19.88 27.52 -4.60
CA ASP A 16 -19.51 28.77 -5.27
C ASP A 16 -18.24 29.38 -4.65
N ARG A 17 -17.36 29.85 -5.56
CA ARG A 17 -16.43 31.00 -5.42
C ARG A 17 -14.94 30.71 -5.16
N ASP A 18 -14.19 30.75 -6.26
CA ASP A 18 -12.78 31.14 -6.45
C ASP A 18 -11.83 30.96 -5.26
N SER A 19 -11.00 29.91 -5.28
CA SER A 19 -9.64 29.89 -4.70
C SER A 19 -8.91 28.64 -5.19
N GLU A 20 -7.72 28.82 -5.75
CA GLU A 20 -6.74 27.77 -6.05
C GLU A 20 -6.44 26.96 -4.78
N GLU A 21 -6.97 25.74 -4.70
CA GLU A 21 -6.49 24.72 -3.76
C GLU A 21 -6.31 23.40 -4.52
N THR A 22 -5.10 22.88 -4.33
CA THR A 22 -4.55 21.63 -4.84
C THR A 22 -5.57 20.53 -5.05
N GLU A 23 -5.70 20.07 -6.29
CA GLU A 23 -6.22 18.74 -6.62
C GLU A 23 -5.25 17.70 -6.05
N ASP A 24 -5.30 17.48 -4.73
CA ASP A 24 -5.11 16.12 -4.24
C ASP A 24 -6.45 15.44 -4.50
N SER A 25 -6.62 15.01 -5.74
CA SER A 25 -7.72 14.14 -6.10
C SER A 25 -7.59 12.93 -5.20
N GLU A 26 -8.44 12.86 -4.18
CA GLU A 26 -8.77 11.63 -3.45
C GLU A 26 -9.39 10.67 -4.46
N GLU A 27 -8.54 10.14 -5.34
CA GLU A 27 -8.81 8.99 -6.16
C GLU A 27 -9.17 7.91 -5.15
N SER A 28 -10.44 7.55 -5.10
CA SER A 28 -10.88 6.42 -4.28
C SER A 28 -10.19 5.19 -4.87
N GLU A 29 -8.97 4.93 -4.40
CA GLU A 29 -8.14 3.80 -4.80
C GLU A 29 -9.03 2.56 -4.62
N ASN A 30 -9.33 1.91 -5.74
CA ASN A 30 -10.17 0.73 -5.74
C ASN A 30 -9.33 -0.36 -5.08
N ILE A 31 -9.37 -0.50 -3.76
CA ILE A 31 -8.55 -1.52 -3.08
C ILE A 31 -9.23 -2.88 -3.27
N GLY A 32 -8.57 -3.73 -4.04
CA GLY A 32 -8.97 -5.10 -4.33
C GLY A 32 -8.97 -5.99 -3.09
N SER A 33 -9.69 -7.10 -3.17
CA SER A 33 -9.93 -7.97 -2.01
C SER A 33 -8.64 -8.60 -1.44
N VAL A 34 -7.68 -8.94 -2.31
CA VAL A 34 -6.37 -9.47 -1.90
C VAL A 34 -5.58 -8.40 -1.15
N ALA A 35 -5.43 -7.21 -1.72
CA ALA A 35 -4.76 -6.09 -1.07
C ALA A 35 -5.42 -5.74 0.27
N ALA A 36 -6.74 -5.60 0.32
CA ALA A 36 -7.49 -5.32 1.55
C ALA A 36 -7.27 -6.38 2.64
N LYS A 37 -7.18 -7.66 2.28
CA LYS A 37 -6.90 -8.76 3.22
C LYS A 37 -5.55 -8.58 3.89
N TYR A 38 -4.53 -8.19 3.13
CA TYR A 38 -3.16 -8.04 3.64
C TYR A 38 -2.93 -6.70 4.33
N LEU A 39 -3.52 -5.62 3.84
CA LEU A 39 -3.46 -4.31 4.51
C LEU A 39 -4.08 -4.35 5.92
N ARG A 40 -5.08 -5.20 6.17
CA ARG A 40 -5.56 -5.42 7.56
C ARG A 40 -4.51 -6.02 8.50
N LYS A 41 -3.45 -6.62 7.95
CA LYS A 41 -2.41 -7.31 8.72
C LYS A 41 -1.17 -6.45 8.98
N PHE A 42 -0.89 -5.38 8.22
CA PHE A 42 0.36 -4.62 8.36
C PHE A 42 0.54 -4.00 9.76
N ALA A 43 -0.54 -3.71 10.47
CA ALA A 43 -0.50 -3.17 11.84
C ALA A 43 -0.47 -4.24 12.94
N THR A 44 -0.45 -5.53 12.58
CA THR A 44 -0.47 -6.64 13.54
C THR A 44 0.93 -7.04 13.99
N LYS A 45 1.03 -7.91 15.00
CA LYS A 45 2.30 -8.48 15.46
C LYS A 45 3.00 -9.36 14.43
N ASP A 46 2.26 -9.84 13.44
CA ASP A 46 2.75 -10.77 12.41
C ASP A 46 3.32 -10.02 11.20
N ALA A 47 3.22 -8.68 11.19
CA ALA A 47 3.76 -7.84 10.12
C ALA A 47 5.27 -7.66 10.21
N ASP A 48 5.93 -7.56 9.06
CA ASP A 48 7.34 -7.18 8.99
C ASP A 48 7.51 -5.68 9.24
N LYS A 49 8.19 -5.34 10.34
CA LYS A 49 8.49 -3.97 10.74
C LYS A 49 9.85 -3.46 10.26
N THR A 50 10.60 -4.30 9.54
CA THR A 50 11.96 -4.00 9.08
C THR A 50 11.95 -3.63 7.61
N TYR A 51 11.33 -4.47 6.78
CA TYR A 51 11.31 -4.31 5.32
C TYR A 51 9.89 -4.31 4.74
N GLY A 52 8.86 -4.47 5.57
CA GLY A 52 7.46 -4.52 5.13
C GLY A 52 6.80 -3.15 5.00
N ILE A 53 5.57 -3.17 4.50
CA ILE A 53 4.72 -1.97 4.41
C ILE A 53 4.39 -1.42 5.81
N TYR A 54 4.40 -0.10 5.92
CA TYR A 54 3.80 0.61 7.05
C TYR A 54 2.93 1.78 6.57
N ASP A 55 1.98 2.17 7.41
CA ASP A 55 1.19 3.38 7.24
C ASP A 55 1.87 4.57 7.93
N LYS A 56 1.83 5.72 7.26
CA LYS A 56 2.19 7.03 7.83
C LYS A 56 1.14 8.04 7.38
N ASN A 57 0.19 8.33 8.26
CA ASN A 57 -0.89 9.32 8.05
C ASN A 57 -1.81 8.98 6.86
N GLY A 58 -2.20 7.71 6.70
CA GLY A 58 -3.08 7.26 5.61
C GLY A 58 -2.35 6.98 4.29
N GLN A 59 -1.03 7.03 4.29
CA GLN A 59 -0.19 6.74 3.12
C GLN A 59 0.70 5.54 3.41
N PHE A 60 0.82 4.63 2.44
CA PHE A 60 1.62 3.42 2.57
C PHE A 60 3.06 3.64 2.10
N TYR A 61 4.00 3.06 2.83
CA TYR A 61 5.44 3.17 2.56
C TYR A 61 6.13 1.82 2.70
N ILE A 62 7.19 1.62 1.93
CA ILE A 62 8.21 0.58 2.19
C ILE A 62 9.57 1.28 2.24
N GLY A 63 10.26 1.13 3.37
CA GLY A 63 11.43 1.98 3.65
C GLY A 63 11.03 3.46 3.67
N ASP A 64 11.66 4.29 2.84
CA ASP A 64 11.30 5.71 2.70
C ASP A 64 10.47 6.01 1.44
N THR A 65 10.14 4.97 0.67
CA THR A 65 9.43 5.10 -0.60
C THR A 65 7.93 4.98 -0.39
N ARG A 66 7.17 6.02 -0.77
CA ARG A 66 5.70 5.97 -0.83
C ARG A 66 5.29 4.96 -1.90
N ILE A 67 4.29 4.13 -1.60
CA ILE A 67 3.68 3.22 -2.54
C ILE A 67 2.20 3.57 -2.74
N GLY A 68 1.67 3.23 -3.91
CA GLY A 68 0.23 3.26 -4.19
C GLY A 68 -0.34 1.85 -4.27
N VAL A 69 -1.67 1.72 -4.11
CA VAL A 69 -2.38 0.46 -4.29
C VAL A 69 -3.55 0.67 -5.23
N ILE A 70 -3.51 0.03 -6.41
CA ILE A 70 -4.60 0.13 -7.40
C ILE A 70 -5.10 -1.29 -7.68
N ASP A 71 -6.39 -1.54 -7.42
CA ASP A 71 -6.96 -2.88 -7.37
C ASP A 71 -6.14 -3.75 -6.40
N GLU A 72 -5.48 -4.77 -6.93
CA GLU A 72 -4.61 -5.63 -6.13
C GLU A 72 -3.16 -5.16 -6.19
N ASN A 73 -2.79 -4.36 -7.19
CA ASN A 73 -1.41 -4.10 -7.59
C ASN A 73 -0.71 -3.06 -6.71
N ILE A 74 0.61 -3.20 -6.61
CA ILE A 74 1.48 -2.31 -5.84
C ILE A 74 2.18 -1.37 -6.82
N ILE A 75 2.04 -0.07 -6.60
CA ILE A 75 2.68 0.96 -7.42
C ILE A 75 3.87 1.53 -6.66
N VAL A 76 5.07 1.48 -7.26
CA VAL A 76 6.31 2.01 -6.70
C VAL A 76 6.99 2.90 -7.74
N GLY A 77 6.91 4.21 -7.55
CA GLY A 77 7.33 5.17 -8.58
C GLY A 77 6.50 4.99 -9.86
N GLU A 78 7.18 4.74 -10.99
CA GLU A 78 6.53 4.49 -12.29
C GLU A 78 6.28 2.99 -12.56
N LYS A 79 6.60 2.11 -11.62
CA LYS A 79 6.46 0.66 -11.78
C LYS A 79 5.20 0.15 -11.11
N GLU A 80 4.52 -0.75 -11.80
CA GLU A 80 3.37 -1.49 -11.30
C GLU A 80 3.73 -2.97 -11.15
N TYR A 81 3.46 -3.52 -9.96
CA TYR A 81 3.67 -4.93 -9.65
C TYR A 81 2.32 -5.60 -9.44
N LYS A 82 2.11 -6.72 -10.13
CA LYS A 82 0.88 -7.51 -9.98
C LYS A 82 0.74 -7.97 -8.53
N GLY A 83 -0.36 -7.59 -7.89
CA GLY A 83 -0.61 -7.88 -6.48
C GLY A 83 -1.13 -9.27 -6.19
N THR A 84 -0.31 -10.27 -6.47
CA THR A 84 -0.64 -11.65 -6.11
C THR A 84 -0.71 -11.82 -4.59
N PRO A 85 -1.43 -12.83 -4.08
CA PRO A 85 -1.36 -13.19 -2.66
C PRO A 85 0.08 -13.44 -2.18
N GLY A 86 0.94 -14.01 -3.01
CA GLY A 86 2.33 -14.29 -2.68
C GLY A 86 3.19 -13.04 -2.54
N LEU A 87 3.03 -12.06 -3.44
CA LEU A 87 3.73 -10.79 -3.31
C LEU A 87 3.27 -10.03 -2.06
N TRP A 88 1.96 -10.01 -1.79
CA TRP A 88 1.42 -9.39 -0.58
C TRP A 88 1.87 -10.10 0.71
N GLU A 89 2.04 -11.42 0.70
CA GLU A 89 2.61 -12.17 1.81
C GLU A 89 4.04 -11.70 2.09
N LEU A 90 4.90 -11.63 1.07
CA LEU A 90 6.29 -11.20 1.19
C LEU A 90 6.42 -9.76 1.69
N VAL A 91 5.56 -8.87 1.21
CA VAL A 91 5.66 -7.43 1.48
C VAL A 91 5.05 -7.05 2.85
N VAL A 92 4.15 -7.86 3.41
CA VAL A 92 3.46 -7.54 4.67
C VAL A 92 3.94 -8.40 5.84
N MET A 93 4.22 -9.67 5.63
CA MET A 93 4.36 -10.63 6.73
C MET A 93 5.82 -10.78 7.18
N LYS A 94 6.05 -10.82 8.48
CA LYS A 94 7.39 -11.01 9.09
C LYS A 94 8.02 -12.38 8.78
N ALA A 95 7.17 -13.39 8.61
CA ALA A 95 7.59 -14.77 8.39
C ALA A 95 6.70 -15.37 7.28
N PRO A 96 6.90 -14.97 6.01
CA PRO A 96 6.20 -15.56 4.88
C PRO A 96 6.55 -17.06 4.83
N LYS A 97 5.56 -17.92 4.59
CA LYS A 97 5.80 -19.37 4.55
C LYS A 97 6.25 -19.80 3.17
N ASP A 98 7.17 -20.76 3.15
CA ASP A 98 7.56 -21.45 1.92
C ASP A 98 6.31 -22.06 1.26
N GLY A 99 6.11 -21.76 -0.02
CA GLY A 99 4.95 -22.19 -0.80
C GLY A 99 3.78 -21.21 -0.85
N ASP A 100 3.76 -20.16 -0.01
CA ASP A 100 2.75 -19.09 -0.09
C ASP A 100 3.09 -18.05 -1.18
N TYR A 101 4.30 -18.10 -1.74
CA TYR A 101 4.77 -17.23 -2.80
C TYR A 101 5.53 -18.00 -3.89
N THR A 102 5.52 -17.47 -5.10
CA THR A 102 6.25 -17.99 -6.26
C THR A 102 7.62 -17.34 -6.40
N GLN A 103 8.48 -17.90 -7.26
CA GLN A 103 9.76 -17.27 -7.58
C GLN A 103 9.58 -15.87 -8.22
N ASP A 104 8.52 -15.68 -9.01
CA ASP A 104 8.21 -14.37 -9.61
C ASP A 104 7.81 -13.35 -8.54
N ASP A 105 7.02 -13.76 -7.54
CA ASP A 105 6.67 -12.90 -6.41
C ASP A 105 7.93 -12.48 -5.64
N TYR A 106 8.86 -13.43 -5.42
CA TYR A 106 10.14 -13.15 -4.77
C TYR A 106 11.01 -12.17 -5.57
N ASN A 107 11.08 -12.36 -6.89
CA ASN A 107 11.85 -11.47 -7.78
C ASN A 107 11.27 -10.05 -7.77
N ASN A 108 9.95 -9.92 -7.83
CA ASN A 108 9.26 -8.63 -7.73
C ASN A 108 9.50 -7.96 -6.38
N TYR A 109 9.41 -8.71 -5.28
CA TYR A 109 9.73 -8.18 -3.94
C TYR A 109 11.18 -7.69 -3.85
N ALA A 110 12.13 -8.47 -4.36
CA ALA A 110 13.54 -8.06 -4.39
C ALA A 110 13.74 -6.77 -5.21
N GLU A 111 13.07 -6.63 -6.34
CA GLU A 111 13.12 -5.42 -7.16
C GLU A 111 12.58 -4.19 -6.42
N ILE A 112 11.46 -4.33 -5.69
CA ILE A 112 10.89 -3.27 -4.85
C ILE A 112 11.91 -2.83 -3.78
N LEU A 113 12.59 -3.76 -3.11
CA LEU A 113 13.61 -3.43 -2.11
C LEU A 113 14.86 -2.78 -2.73
N ILE A 114 15.26 -3.20 -3.94
CA ILE A 114 16.38 -2.60 -4.67
C ILE A 114 16.05 -1.17 -5.09
N TYR A 115 14.83 -0.92 -5.55
CA TYR A 115 14.38 0.42 -5.94
C TYR A 115 14.59 1.43 -4.79
N GLN A 116 14.26 1.06 -3.55
CA GLN A 116 14.48 1.90 -2.37
C GLN A 116 15.95 2.29 -2.18
N ARG A 117 16.88 1.37 -2.47
CA ARG A 117 18.33 1.62 -2.32
C ARG A 117 18.87 2.54 -3.41
N ILE A 118 18.33 2.45 -4.62
CA ILE A 118 18.75 3.28 -5.75
C ILE A 118 18.32 4.73 -5.52
N GLU A 119 17.08 4.97 -5.09
CA GLU A 119 16.60 6.34 -4.87
C GLU A 119 17.35 7.03 -3.72
N LYS A 120 17.68 6.32 -2.63
CA LYS A 120 18.52 6.86 -1.55
C LYS A 120 19.93 7.27 -1.98
N GLY A 121 20.47 6.70 -3.05
CA GLY A 121 21.80 7.02 -3.55
C GLY A 121 21.85 8.27 -4.43
N LYS A 122 20.70 8.88 -4.75
CA LYS A 122 20.59 10.09 -5.58
C LYS A 122 20.46 11.39 -4.79
N GLU A 123 20.20 11.30 -3.48
CA GLU A 123 20.13 12.44 -2.54
C GLU A 123 21.52 12.76 -1.97
#